data_AF-A0A194XE53-F1
#
_entry.id   AF-A0A194XE53-F1
#
_cell.length_a   1.000
_cell.length_b   1.000
_cell.length_c   1.000
_cell.angle_alpha   90.00
_cell.angle_beta   90.00
_cell.angle_gamma   90.00
#
_symmetry.space_group_name_H-M   'P 1'
#
loop_
_entity.id
_entity.type
_entity.pdbx_description
1 polymer ?
#
loop_
_entity_poly.entity_id
_entity_poly.type
_entity_poly.pdbx_seq_one_letter_code
_entity_poly.pdbx_strand_id
1 'polypeptide(L)'
;MSSTEISEPEQQSISTQTPPDSHHHQLSKADSLLKTICEVLREAEQHHPHDVNEPSPGLFKAAIDLAWETIHDPSFKSAYGNDPAAEPLFTQLRCTLKHIRFTFSRETQLYVHDDVLRGHYAFLPSCLALEQIRTLLLALQMSTRHIKAISKDTFEEELHVLKARHKSAVASLIKDPLLAWQNFRTRLRYGGDNASFPELRDVVRYLDLNLHADAVVDALYGSCVLFKLHEVAVNHLSRAERLGFPCRMTVDAVENAVAFLDIYARSTPSHKTPPLYHSHRYQYYAYFLKAQTPDHILLPIFEDVGATALIAMRGVPIGLVGAHPDTKWVDGFYQTPLEFWYHDVNHSRRMFQFFKEHALAAKIDLEALAEDSHNFIKHEVLPLITIKKIDSGRSQEEQADAEDDLLRDVPRGCPSGCEELDREGTVACPKHSHPIRAHPGWRNTSHLAGNFYDVPDDRQEYICITDFRTQKNVAAAGNIMAEKLGLNVGPEINAAYAHNDAGLPDDFHMEVEKFMVENPSLMVPLSTALERREEADT
;
A
#
# COMPACT_ATOMS: atom_id res chain seq x y z
N MET A 1 9.85 69.77 -13.60
CA MET A 1 8.53 69.17 -13.33
C MET A 1 8.09 68.50 -14.61
N SER A 2 8.28 67.18 -14.72
CA SER A 2 7.87 66.35 -15.86
C SER A 2 7.03 65.23 -15.27
N SER A 3 5.74 65.23 -15.57
CA SER A 3 4.76 64.23 -15.14
C SER A 3 4.70 63.12 -16.18
N THR A 4 5.16 61.94 -15.81
CA THR A 4 5.06 60.72 -16.62
C THR A 4 3.74 60.04 -16.29
N GLU A 5 2.83 59.97 -17.26
CA GLU A 5 1.60 59.18 -17.18
C GLU A 5 1.95 57.69 -17.28
N ILE A 6 1.47 56.90 -16.32
CA ILE A 6 1.54 55.43 -16.32
C ILE A 6 0.18 54.93 -16.81
N SER A 7 0.17 54.28 -17.97
CA SER A 7 -1.02 53.62 -18.53
C SER A 7 -1.31 52.31 -17.78
N GLU A 8 -2.53 52.17 -17.26
CA GLU A 8 -3.05 50.93 -16.71
C GLU A 8 -3.21 49.85 -17.79
N PRO A 9 -2.97 48.55 -17.48
CA PRO A 9 -3.16 47.48 -18.45
C PRO A 9 -4.65 47.14 -18.60
N GLU A 10 -5.10 47.06 -19.86
CA GLU A 10 -6.45 46.60 -20.22
C GLU A 10 -6.74 45.21 -19.65
N GLN A 11 -7.75 45.13 -18.78
CA GLN A 11 -8.34 43.88 -18.33
C GLN A 11 -9.09 43.23 -19.49
N GLN A 12 -8.53 42.17 -20.08
CA GLN A 12 -9.25 41.30 -21.00
C GLN A 12 -10.35 40.54 -20.24
N SER A 13 -11.61 40.85 -20.55
CA SER A 13 -12.77 40.14 -20.04
C SER A 13 -12.81 38.71 -20.59
N ILE A 14 -12.55 37.73 -19.74
CA ILE A 14 -12.75 36.31 -20.07
C ILE A 14 -14.26 36.06 -20.18
N SER A 15 -14.73 35.75 -21.38
CA SER A 15 -16.12 35.37 -21.65
C SER A 15 -16.43 34.02 -21.02
N THR A 16 -17.26 34.00 -19.98
CA THR A 16 -17.80 32.77 -19.40
C THR A 16 -18.85 32.18 -20.33
N GLN A 17 -18.47 31.23 -21.19
CA GLN A 17 -19.44 30.41 -21.92
C GLN A 17 -20.22 29.56 -20.92
N THR A 18 -21.56 29.60 -21.00
CA THR A 18 -22.45 28.72 -20.24
C THR A 18 -22.21 27.27 -20.67
N PRO A 19 -21.99 26.34 -19.72
CA PRO A 19 -21.76 24.93 -20.06
C PRO A 19 -23.02 24.31 -20.71
N PRO A 20 -22.85 23.34 -21.63
CA PRO A 20 -23.97 22.69 -22.33
C PRO A 20 -24.91 21.96 -21.36
N ASP A 21 -26.21 21.91 -21.69
CA ASP A 21 -27.29 21.34 -20.85
C ASP A 21 -27.05 19.90 -20.38
N SER A 22 -26.25 19.10 -21.11
CA SER A 22 -25.88 17.73 -20.72
C SER A 22 -25.02 17.67 -19.43
N HIS A 23 -24.24 18.72 -19.16
CA HIS A 23 -23.39 18.81 -17.96
C HIS A 23 -24.23 18.94 -16.68
N HIS A 24 -25.34 19.67 -16.75
CA HIS A 24 -26.25 19.86 -15.60
C HIS A 24 -26.92 18.55 -15.17
N HIS A 25 -27.31 17.70 -16.13
CA HIS A 25 -27.94 16.42 -15.81
C HIS A 25 -26.96 15.43 -15.15
N GLN A 26 -25.67 15.47 -15.51
CA GLN A 26 -24.66 14.55 -14.96
C GLN A 26 -24.19 14.96 -13.56
N LEU A 27 -24.04 16.26 -13.30
CA LEU A 27 -23.82 16.76 -11.93
C LEU A 27 -24.95 16.33 -10.99
N SER A 28 -26.19 16.25 -11.49
CA SER A 28 -27.34 15.77 -10.71
C SER A 28 -27.22 14.30 -10.28
N LYS A 29 -26.53 13.45 -11.05
CA LYS A 29 -26.28 12.04 -10.67
C LYS A 29 -25.28 11.93 -9.53
N ALA A 30 -24.16 12.66 -9.61
CA ALA A 30 -23.17 12.71 -8.53
C ALA A 30 -23.79 13.25 -7.23
N ASP A 31 -24.56 14.34 -7.33
CA ASP A 31 -25.24 14.94 -6.17
C ASP A 31 -26.29 14.01 -5.57
N SER A 32 -27.06 13.31 -6.41
CA SER A 32 -28.02 12.31 -5.94
C SER A 32 -27.33 11.15 -5.23
N LEU A 33 -26.22 10.63 -5.79
CA LEU A 33 -25.45 9.57 -5.16
C LEU A 33 -24.86 10.03 -3.82
N LEU A 34 -24.26 11.22 -3.79
CA LEU A 34 -23.70 11.81 -2.58
C LEU A 34 -24.77 11.97 -1.49
N LYS A 35 -25.96 12.44 -1.85
CA LYS A 35 -27.09 12.56 -0.94
C LYS A 35 -27.49 11.20 -0.36
N THR A 36 -27.62 10.17 -1.20
CA THR A 36 -27.93 8.79 -0.77
C THR A 36 -26.87 8.27 0.21
N ILE A 37 -25.59 8.44 -0.10
CA ILE A 37 -24.49 8.02 0.77
C ILE A 37 -24.54 8.76 2.11
N CYS A 38 -24.77 10.07 2.11
CA CYS A 38 -24.92 10.87 3.33
C CYS A 38 -26.13 10.45 4.18
N GLU A 39 -27.24 10.04 3.55
CA GLU A 39 -28.41 9.53 4.26
C GLU A 39 -28.11 8.18 4.91
N VAL A 40 -27.47 7.25 4.19
CA VAL A 40 -27.06 5.94 4.72
C VAL A 40 -26.06 6.09 5.88
N LEU A 41 -25.07 6.97 5.75
CA LEU A 41 -24.09 7.21 6.81
C LEU A 41 -24.75 7.83 8.05
N ARG A 42 -25.67 8.77 7.89
CA ARG A 42 -26.42 9.36 9.00
C ARG A 42 -27.34 8.35 9.69
N GLU A 43 -27.98 7.47 8.93
CA GLU A 43 -28.77 6.37 9.47
C GLU A 43 -27.87 5.38 10.22
N ALA A 44 -26.69 5.06 9.67
CA ALA A 44 -25.70 4.22 10.34
C ALA A 44 -25.21 4.85 11.66
N GLU A 45 -24.96 6.16 11.72
CA GLU A 45 -24.60 6.86 12.96
C GLU A 45 -25.68 6.76 14.06
N GLN A 46 -26.95 6.66 13.68
CA GLN A 46 -28.07 6.48 14.63
C GLN A 46 -28.15 5.05 15.17
N HIS A 47 -27.61 4.07 14.44
CA HIS A 47 -27.48 2.70 14.90
C HIS A 47 -26.19 2.59 15.72
N HIS A 48 -26.31 2.40 17.05
CA HIS A 48 -25.13 2.32 17.91
C HIS A 48 -24.21 1.17 17.47
N PRO A 49 -22.89 1.41 17.31
CA PRO A 49 -21.93 0.38 16.89
C PRO A 49 -21.75 -0.77 17.90
N HIS A 50 -22.37 -0.65 19.08
CA HIS A 50 -22.38 -1.69 20.11
C HIS A 50 -23.63 -2.57 20.10
N ASP A 51 -24.64 -2.23 19.27
CA ASP A 51 -25.80 -3.09 19.09
C ASP A 51 -25.45 -4.12 18.01
N VAL A 52 -25.09 -5.33 18.47
CA VAL A 52 -24.66 -6.47 17.63
C VAL A 52 -25.80 -7.00 16.74
N ASN A 53 -26.99 -6.41 16.84
CA ASN A 53 -28.06 -6.65 15.88
C ASN A 53 -27.62 -6.04 14.54
N GLU A 54 -27.10 -6.91 13.66
CA GLU A 54 -26.63 -6.58 12.33
C GLU A 54 -27.58 -5.55 11.67
N PRO A 55 -27.06 -4.38 11.26
CA PRO A 55 -27.86 -3.47 10.47
C PRO A 55 -28.39 -4.25 9.28
N SER A 56 -29.66 -4.05 8.95
CA SER A 56 -30.28 -4.72 7.81
C SER A 56 -29.33 -4.63 6.60
N PRO A 57 -28.88 -5.77 6.03
CA PRO A 57 -27.99 -5.78 4.87
C PRO A 57 -28.50 -4.90 3.70
N GLY A 58 -29.79 -4.56 3.70
CA GLY A 58 -30.40 -3.62 2.76
C GLY A 58 -29.92 -2.17 2.89
N LEU A 59 -29.51 -1.70 4.08
CA LEU A 59 -29.13 -0.30 4.32
C LEU A 59 -27.96 0.13 3.42
N PHE A 60 -26.88 -0.64 3.42
CA PHE A 60 -25.68 -0.34 2.62
C PHE A 60 -25.84 -0.75 1.16
N LYS A 61 -26.52 -1.87 0.89
CA LYS A 61 -26.61 -2.47 -0.43
C LYS A 61 -27.12 -1.49 -1.48
N ALA A 62 -28.18 -0.74 -1.18
CA ALA A 62 -28.77 0.20 -2.13
C ALA A 62 -27.79 1.33 -2.52
N ALA A 63 -27.11 1.94 -1.54
CA ALA A 63 -26.12 2.99 -1.80
C ALA A 63 -24.90 2.47 -2.56
N ILE A 64 -24.42 1.26 -2.21
CA ILE A 64 -23.25 0.65 -2.83
C ILE A 64 -23.54 0.23 -4.27
N ASP A 65 -24.69 -0.38 -4.54
CA ASP A 65 -25.08 -0.75 -5.91
C ASP A 65 -25.31 0.51 -6.76
N LEU A 66 -25.97 1.54 -6.22
CA LEU A 66 -26.12 2.82 -6.92
C LEU A 66 -24.76 3.47 -7.24
N ALA A 67 -23.83 3.46 -6.28
CA ALA A 67 -22.47 3.96 -6.50
C ALA A 67 -21.75 3.18 -7.60
N TRP A 68 -21.85 1.85 -7.56
CA TRP A 68 -21.24 0.98 -8.56
C TRP A 68 -21.80 1.23 -9.96
N GLU A 69 -23.11 1.26 -10.11
CA GLU A 69 -23.78 1.53 -11.39
C GLU A 69 -23.39 2.91 -11.91
N THR A 70 -23.37 3.93 -11.05
CA THR A 70 -23.01 5.31 -11.43
C THR A 70 -21.57 5.39 -11.93
N ILE A 71 -20.61 4.77 -11.24
CA ILE A 71 -19.18 4.83 -11.60
C ILE A 71 -18.87 4.02 -12.87
N HIS A 72 -19.69 3.02 -13.21
CA HIS A 72 -19.56 2.24 -14.44
C HIS A 72 -20.35 2.82 -15.62
N ASP A 73 -21.22 3.80 -15.40
CA ASP A 73 -21.98 4.47 -16.46
C ASP A 73 -21.03 5.28 -17.37
N PRO A 74 -20.87 4.92 -18.66
CA PRO A 74 -20.01 5.66 -19.58
C PRO A 74 -20.39 7.14 -19.73
N SER A 75 -21.68 7.45 -19.60
CA SER A 75 -22.15 8.84 -19.64
C SER A 75 -21.70 9.62 -18.42
N PHE A 76 -21.64 8.99 -17.24
CA PHE A 76 -21.13 9.62 -16.04
C PHE A 76 -19.64 9.91 -16.19
N LYS A 77 -18.86 8.97 -16.70
CA LYS A 77 -17.42 9.17 -16.96
C LYS A 77 -17.17 10.27 -17.99
N SER A 78 -17.93 10.30 -19.08
CA SER A 78 -17.75 11.30 -20.13
C SER A 78 -18.05 12.73 -19.67
N ALA A 79 -18.79 12.91 -18.57
CA ALA A 79 -19.04 14.20 -17.92
C ALA A 79 -17.76 14.89 -17.43
N TYR A 80 -16.74 14.11 -17.09
CA TYR A 80 -15.45 14.59 -16.59
C TYR A 80 -14.40 14.68 -17.70
N GLY A 81 -14.83 14.41 -18.94
CA GLY A 81 -14.12 14.74 -20.17
C GLY A 81 -12.68 14.22 -20.22
N ASN A 82 -11.76 15.12 -20.58
CA ASN A 82 -10.33 14.87 -20.71
C ASN A 82 -9.54 15.24 -19.44
N ASP A 83 -10.20 15.40 -18.28
CA ASP A 83 -9.47 15.68 -17.03
C ASP A 83 -8.53 14.51 -16.72
N PRO A 84 -7.20 14.75 -16.62
CA PRO A 84 -6.21 13.67 -16.50
C PRO A 84 -6.35 12.88 -15.19
N ALA A 85 -7.01 13.42 -14.17
CA ALA A 85 -7.23 12.75 -12.89
C ALA A 85 -8.56 12.01 -12.77
N ALA A 86 -9.48 12.16 -13.74
CA ALA A 86 -10.79 11.52 -13.69
C ALA A 86 -10.69 9.98 -13.70
N GLU A 87 -9.96 9.38 -14.64
CA GLU A 87 -9.85 7.90 -14.70
C GLU A 87 -9.06 7.31 -13.53
N PRO A 88 -7.93 7.90 -13.07
CA PRO A 88 -7.29 7.47 -11.82
C PRO A 88 -8.25 7.48 -10.61
N LEU A 89 -9.03 8.56 -10.45
CA LEU A 89 -10.07 8.66 -9.42
C LEU A 89 -11.12 7.56 -9.55
N PHE A 90 -11.67 7.33 -10.75
CA PHE A 90 -12.63 6.25 -10.98
C PHE A 90 -12.04 4.87 -10.72
N THR A 91 -10.74 4.69 -10.92
CA THR A 91 -10.07 3.43 -10.63
C THR A 91 -9.99 3.19 -9.13
N GLN A 92 -9.59 4.18 -8.33
CA GLN A 92 -9.61 4.07 -6.87
C GLN A 92 -11.03 3.87 -6.31
N LEU A 93 -12.03 4.57 -6.85
CA LEU A 93 -13.44 4.39 -6.49
C LEU A 93 -13.92 2.96 -6.76
N ARG A 94 -13.57 2.38 -7.92
CA ARG A 94 -13.88 0.99 -8.25
C ARG A 94 -13.22 0.00 -7.30
N CYS A 95 -11.95 0.21 -6.96
CA CYS A 95 -11.24 -0.61 -5.96
C CYS A 95 -11.97 -0.57 -4.61
N THR A 96 -12.29 0.63 -4.13
CA THR A 96 -13.01 0.83 -2.86
C THR A 96 -14.37 0.11 -2.86
N LEU A 97 -15.16 0.30 -3.91
CA LEU A 97 -16.47 -0.34 -4.03
C LEU A 97 -16.37 -1.85 -4.16
N LYS A 98 -15.37 -2.36 -4.87
CA LYS A 98 -15.14 -3.80 -5.03
C LYS A 98 -15.02 -4.47 -3.66
N HIS A 99 -14.25 -3.88 -2.74
CA HIS A 99 -14.03 -4.41 -1.40
C HIS A 99 -15.30 -4.51 -0.55
N ILE A 100 -16.19 -3.54 -0.66
CA ILE A 100 -17.43 -3.54 0.13
C ILE A 100 -18.58 -4.28 -0.56
N ARG A 101 -18.50 -4.52 -1.86
CA ARG A 101 -19.45 -5.35 -2.61
C ARG A 101 -19.20 -6.84 -2.47
N PHE A 102 -17.97 -7.23 -2.12
CA PHE A 102 -17.66 -8.64 -1.93
C PHE A 102 -18.48 -9.22 -0.79
N THR A 103 -19.08 -10.37 -1.08
CA THR A 103 -19.59 -11.26 -0.04
C THR A 103 -18.44 -12.16 0.34
N PHE A 104 -17.91 -12.01 1.55
CA PHE A 104 -16.92 -12.95 2.07
C PHE A 104 -17.63 -14.27 2.36
N SER A 105 -17.65 -15.18 1.38
CA SER A 105 -18.08 -16.56 1.57
C SER A 105 -16.86 -17.43 1.89
N ARG A 106 -17.09 -18.58 2.52
CA ARG A 106 -16.04 -19.55 2.89
C ARG A 106 -15.20 -20.04 1.68
N GLU A 107 -15.66 -19.80 0.45
CA GLU A 107 -15.08 -20.34 -0.78
C GLU A 107 -14.28 -19.30 -1.59
N THR A 108 -14.30 -18.01 -1.21
CA THR A 108 -13.53 -17.01 -1.96
C THR A 108 -12.05 -17.08 -1.58
N GLN A 109 -11.23 -17.72 -2.43
CA GLN A 109 -9.76 -17.79 -2.31
C GLN A 109 -9.05 -16.43 -2.26
N LEU A 110 -9.75 -15.34 -2.59
CA LEU A 110 -9.21 -13.98 -2.56
C LEU A 110 -8.97 -13.44 -1.13
N TYR A 111 -9.62 -14.01 -0.12
CA TYR A 111 -9.50 -13.62 1.29
C TYR A 111 -9.50 -14.87 2.17
N VAL A 112 -8.32 -15.47 2.34
CA VAL A 112 -8.13 -16.81 2.93
C VAL A 112 -8.32 -16.82 4.46
N HIS A 113 -8.65 -15.71 5.11
CA HIS A 113 -8.47 -15.57 6.56
C HIS A 113 -9.77 -15.36 7.34
N ASP A 114 -9.89 -16.12 8.43
CA ASP A 114 -11.08 -16.25 9.28
C ASP A 114 -11.47 -14.98 10.06
N ASP A 115 -10.55 -14.02 10.18
CA ASP A 115 -10.75 -12.75 10.88
C ASP A 115 -11.48 -11.67 10.06
N VAL A 116 -11.63 -11.88 8.73
CA VAL A 116 -12.43 -10.98 7.91
C VAL A 116 -13.91 -11.16 8.27
N LEU A 117 -14.58 -10.09 8.72
CA LEU A 117 -16.01 -10.16 9.04
C LEU A 117 -16.78 -10.77 7.86
N ARG A 118 -17.37 -11.93 8.13
CA ARG A 118 -18.15 -12.68 7.17
C ARG A 118 -19.54 -12.07 7.07
N GLY A 119 -20.14 -12.17 5.89
CA GLY A 119 -21.47 -11.62 5.61
C GLY A 119 -21.44 -10.47 4.61
N HIS A 120 -22.63 -10.07 4.17
CA HIS A 120 -22.78 -8.94 3.25
C HIS A 120 -22.53 -7.64 4.02
N TYR A 121 -21.64 -6.78 3.51
CA TYR A 121 -21.50 -5.40 3.98
C TYR A 121 -21.19 -5.26 5.48
N ALA A 122 -20.05 -5.77 5.94
CA ALA A 122 -19.58 -5.58 7.31
C ALA A 122 -19.72 -4.10 7.74
N PHE A 123 -20.43 -3.83 8.84
CA PHE A 123 -20.95 -2.49 9.16
C PHE A 123 -19.87 -1.40 9.18
N LEU A 124 -18.92 -1.47 10.13
CA LEU A 124 -17.90 -0.44 10.29
C LEU A 124 -16.98 -0.31 9.06
N PRO A 125 -16.51 -1.41 8.42
CA PRO A 125 -15.80 -1.31 7.15
C PRO A 125 -16.61 -0.65 6.03
N SER A 126 -17.91 -0.96 5.93
CA SER A 126 -18.79 -0.36 4.92
C SER A 126 -18.99 1.14 5.15
N CYS A 127 -19.14 1.57 6.41
CA CYS A 127 -19.18 2.98 6.76
C CYS A 127 -17.89 3.70 6.35
N LEU A 128 -16.71 3.15 6.68
CA LEU A 128 -15.41 3.75 6.32
C LEU A 128 -15.21 3.84 4.80
N ALA A 129 -15.59 2.80 4.06
CA ALA A 129 -15.49 2.83 2.60
C ALA A 129 -16.47 3.82 1.96
N LEU A 130 -17.71 3.91 2.47
CA LEU A 130 -18.69 4.90 2.01
C LEU A 130 -18.27 6.32 2.34
N GLU A 131 -17.63 6.55 3.48
CA GLU A 131 -16.98 7.82 3.83
C GLU A 131 -15.88 8.18 2.82
N GLN A 132 -15.04 7.21 2.44
CA GLN A 132 -14.03 7.41 1.40
C GLN A 132 -14.65 7.69 0.04
N ILE A 133 -15.69 6.94 -0.36
CA ILE A 133 -16.43 7.20 -1.60
C ILE A 133 -17.06 8.60 -1.57
N ARG A 134 -17.70 8.99 -0.47
CA ARG A 134 -18.26 10.34 -0.28
C ARG A 134 -17.19 11.39 -0.51
N THR A 135 -16.03 11.21 0.11
CA THR A 135 -14.86 12.11 0.03
C THR A 135 -14.34 12.24 -1.40
N LEU A 136 -14.24 11.12 -2.11
CA LEU A 136 -13.84 11.07 -3.53
C LEU A 136 -14.92 11.63 -4.47
N LEU A 137 -16.22 11.48 -4.17
CA LEU A 137 -17.31 12.05 -4.96
C LEU A 137 -17.46 13.55 -4.75
N LEU A 138 -17.13 14.08 -3.57
CA LEU A 138 -17.05 15.53 -3.34
C LEU A 138 -16.03 16.18 -4.28
N ALA A 139 -15.00 15.44 -4.73
CA ALA A 139 -14.06 15.91 -5.73
C ALA A 139 -14.70 16.24 -7.09
N LEU A 140 -15.82 15.59 -7.39
CA LEU A 140 -16.52 15.72 -8.65
C LEU A 140 -17.50 16.90 -8.68
N GLN A 141 -17.73 17.55 -7.54
CA GLN A 141 -18.53 18.78 -7.46
C GLN A 141 -17.65 19.97 -7.88
N MET A 142 -17.81 20.40 -9.13
CA MET A 142 -16.95 21.42 -9.74
C MET A 142 -17.04 22.77 -9.02
N SER A 143 -15.91 23.22 -8.46
CA SER A 143 -15.68 24.62 -8.10
C SER A 143 -14.19 24.94 -8.25
N THR A 144 -13.84 25.98 -9.00
CA THR A 144 -12.44 26.46 -9.08
C THR A 144 -12.23 27.60 -8.09
N ARG A 145 -11.07 27.59 -7.41
CA ARG A 145 -10.54 28.73 -6.64
C ARG A 145 -9.04 28.86 -6.90
N HIS A 146 -8.45 29.97 -6.48
CA HIS A 146 -6.99 30.13 -6.55
C HIS A 146 -6.33 29.47 -5.34
N ILE A 147 -5.37 28.59 -5.58
CA ILE A 147 -4.42 28.09 -4.57
C ILE A 147 -3.12 28.88 -4.70
N LYS A 148 -2.47 29.15 -3.56
CA LYS A 148 -1.14 29.76 -3.52
C LYS A 148 -0.11 28.66 -3.23
N ALA A 149 0.93 28.59 -4.05
CA ALA A 149 2.09 27.75 -3.78
C ALA A 149 2.87 28.25 -2.54
N ILE A 150 3.59 27.33 -1.89
CA ILE A 150 4.56 27.67 -0.83
C ILE A 150 5.88 28.06 -1.51
N SER A 151 6.60 29.03 -0.94
CA SER A 151 7.94 29.38 -1.44
C SER A 151 8.90 28.19 -1.33
N LYS A 152 9.59 27.87 -2.43
CA LYS A 152 10.55 26.76 -2.52
C LYS A 152 11.61 26.75 -1.42
N ASP A 153 12.21 27.90 -1.12
CA ASP A 153 13.28 27.99 -0.10
C ASP A 153 12.75 27.66 1.30
N THR A 154 11.52 28.11 1.62
CA THR A 154 10.85 27.80 2.89
C THR A 154 10.47 26.31 2.99
N PHE A 155 10.08 25.72 1.85
CA PHE A 155 9.72 24.31 1.76
C PHE A 155 10.92 23.39 2.07
N GLU A 156 12.07 23.61 1.45
CA GLU A 156 13.24 22.71 1.59
C GLU A 156 13.84 22.74 3.00
N GLU A 157 13.94 23.92 3.61
CA GLU A 157 14.45 24.07 4.99
C GLU A 157 13.54 23.37 6.00
N GLU A 158 12.23 23.58 5.90
CA GLU A 158 11.27 22.96 6.80
C GLU A 158 11.26 21.43 6.62
N LEU A 159 11.32 20.95 5.38
CA LEU A 159 11.37 19.52 5.06
C LEU A 159 12.58 18.84 5.70
N HIS A 160 13.75 19.50 5.70
CA HIS A 160 14.95 18.97 6.33
C HIS A 160 14.79 18.81 7.85
N VAL A 161 14.22 19.82 8.51
CA VAL A 161 13.96 19.78 9.97
C VAL A 161 12.95 18.69 10.32
N LEU A 162 11.87 18.57 9.54
CA LEU A 162 10.85 17.53 9.75
C LEU A 162 11.44 16.13 9.60
N LYS A 163 12.26 15.90 8.57
CA LYS A 163 12.95 14.62 8.37
C LYS A 163 13.85 14.25 9.54
N ALA A 164 14.67 15.18 10.02
CA ALA A 164 15.54 14.93 11.17
C ALA A 164 14.74 14.60 12.45
N ARG A 165 13.67 15.33 12.72
CA ARG A 165 12.82 15.12 13.91
C ARG A 165 12.08 13.79 13.85
N HIS A 166 11.45 13.49 12.71
CA HIS A 166 10.70 12.25 12.52
C HIS A 166 11.63 11.02 12.57
N LYS A 167 12.81 11.09 11.95
CA LYS A 167 13.84 10.06 12.07
C LYS A 167 14.19 9.75 13.53
N SER A 168 14.36 10.79 14.36
CA SER A 168 14.62 10.62 15.79
C SER A 168 13.44 9.99 16.53
N ALA A 169 12.20 10.34 16.16
CA ALA A 169 10.99 9.77 16.74
C ALA A 169 10.85 8.27 16.39
N VAL A 170 11.02 7.91 15.11
CA VAL A 170 11.00 6.52 14.63
C VAL A 170 12.12 5.70 15.26
N ALA A 171 13.34 6.25 15.37
CA ALA A 171 14.43 5.57 16.07
C ALA A 171 14.13 5.30 17.56
N SER A 172 13.44 6.24 18.23
CA SER A 172 13.02 6.07 19.62
C SER A 172 11.96 4.98 19.78
N LEU A 173 11.00 4.93 18.84
CA LEU A 173 10.00 3.87 18.74
C LEU A 173 10.65 2.49 18.56
N ILE A 174 11.59 2.35 17.63
CA ILE A 174 12.29 1.08 17.33
C ILE A 174 13.15 0.61 18.51
N LYS A 175 13.68 1.55 19.31
CA LYS A 175 14.51 1.23 20.46
C LYS A 175 13.72 0.55 21.58
N ASP A 176 12.46 0.94 21.78
CA ASP A 176 11.59 0.37 22.81
C ASP A 176 10.12 0.28 22.34
N PRO A 177 9.83 -0.67 21.41
CA PRO A 177 8.51 -0.81 20.82
C PRO A 177 7.44 -1.22 21.85
N LEU A 178 7.81 -1.99 22.89
CA LEU A 178 6.88 -2.39 23.95
C LEU A 178 6.39 -1.19 24.74
N LEU A 179 7.31 -0.35 25.22
CA LEU A 179 6.95 0.88 25.92
C LEU A 179 6.09 1.80 25.07
N ALA A 180 6.43 1.95 23.78
CA ALA A 180 5.63 2.76 22.86
C ALA A 180 4.22 2.21 22.69
N TRP A 181 4.07 0.90 22.47
CA TRP A 181 2.77 0.25 22.32
C TRP A 181 1.92 0.38 23.58
N GLN A 182 2.50 0.12 24.76
CA GLN A 182 1.82 0.29 26.05
C GLN A 182 1.33 1.72 26.24
N ASN A 183 2.15 2.72 25.89
CA ASN A 183 1.77 4.13 25.95
C ASN A 183 0.61 4.46 25.00
N PHE A 184 0.68 4.04 23.74
CA PHE A 184 -0.36 4.26 22.74
C PHE A 184 -1.68 3.61 23.13
N ARG A 185 -1.64 2.34 23.54
CA ARG A 185 -2.80 1.59 24.02
C ARG A 185 -3.43 2.26 25.24
N THR A 186 -2.61 2.73 26.17
CA THR A 186 -3.09 3.46 27.36
C THR A 186 -3.81 4.75 26.96
N ARG A 187 -3.26 5.53 26.02
CA ARG A 187 -3.94 6.73 25.50
C ARG A 187 -5.28 6.39 24.85
N LEU A 188 -5.34 5.34 24.03
CA LEU A 188 -6.58 4.91 23.37
C LEU A 188 -7.62 4.41 24.37
N ARG A 189 -7.22 3.68 25.42
CA ARG A 189 -8.11 3.24 26.50
C ARG A 189 -8.77 4.41 27.25
N TYR A 190 -8.04 5.50 27.47
CA TYR A 190 -8.55 6.67 28.20
C TYR A 190 -9.23 7.71 27.30
N GLY A 191 -8.72 7.93 26.10
CA GLY A 191 -9.19 8.97 25.17
C GLY A 191 -10.13 8.48 24.07
N GLY A 192 -10.29 7.16 23.90
CA GLY A 192 -11.03 6.55 22.80
C GLY A 192 -10.52 7.03 21.44
N ASP A 193 -11.44 7.21 20.49
CA ASP A 193 -11.14 7.71 19.14
C ASP A 193 -10.53 9.13 19.13
N ASN A 194 -10.70 9.89 20.22
CA ASN A 194 -10.17 11.26 20.36
C ASN A 194 -8.78 11.30 21.01
N ALA A 195 -8.17 10.16 21.33
CA ALA A 195 -6.85 10.10 21.94
C ALA A 195 -5.79 10.76 21.04
N SER A 196 -5.05 11.72 21.60
CA SER A 196 -4.02 12.50 20.89
C SER A 196 -2.73 11.70 20.67
N PHE A 197 -2.22 11.73 19.44
CA PHE A 197 -0.98 11.08 19.00
C PHE A 197 -0.05 12.15 18.39
N PRO A 198 0.65 12.93 19.23
CA PRO A 198 1.56 13.98 18.76
C PRO A 198 2.68 13.46 17.87
N GLU A 199 3.00 12.17 17.94
CA GLU A 199 3.96 11.47 17.07
C GLU A 199 3.60 11.58 15.58
N LEU A 200 2.32 11.80 15.25
CA LEU A 200 1.83 11.95 13.88
C LEU A 200 1.98 13.37 13.32
N ARG A 201 2.34 14.36 14.15
CA ARG A 201 2.46 15.76 13.74
C ARG A 201 3.37 15.93 12.53
N ASP A 202 4.53 15.28 12.56
CA ASP A 202 5.54 15.44 11.53
C ASP A 202 5.08 14.86 10.20
N VAL A 203 4.35 13.75 10.24
CA VAL A 203 3.78 13.12 9.03
C VAL A 203 2.70 14.01 8.43
N VAL A 204 1.82 14.56 9.27
CA VAL A 204 0.78 15.50 8.82
C VAL A 204 1.41 16.72 8.14
N ARG A 205 2.41 17.35 8.77
CA ARG A 205 3.07 18.52 8.20
C ARG A 205 3.90 18.17 6.96
N TYR A 206 4.57 17.01 6.97
CA TYR A 206 5.31 16.51 5.82
C TYR A 206 4.41 16.36 4.59
N LEU A 207 3.24 15.73 4.74
CA LEU A 207 2.30 15.58 3.65
C LEU A 207 1.71 16.93 3.23
N ASP A 208 1.32 17.78 4.19
CA ASP A 208 0.80 19.12 3.90
C ASP A 208 1.78 19.96 3.06
N LEU A 209 3.08 19.93 3.39
CA LEU A 209 4.10 20.56 2.54
C LEU A 209 4.09 19.97 1.12
N ASN A 210 4.11 18.64 0.98
CA ASN A 210 4.15 17.99 -0.33
C ASN A 210 2.88 18.20 -1.16
N LEU A 211 1.71 18.38 -0.54
CA LEU A 211 0.48 18.79 -1.23
C LEU A 211 0.61 20.18 -1.87
N HIS A 212 1.46 21.03 -1.33
CA HIS A 212 1.72 22.39 -1.81
C HIS A 212 3.05 22.52 -2.57
N ALA A 213 3.68 21.41 -2.96
CA ALA A 213 4.88 21.44 -3.79
C ALA A 213 4.54 22.02 -5.18
N ASP A 214 5.48 22.77 -5.78
CA ASP A 214 5.27 23.49 -7.05
C ASP A 214 4.68 22.59 -8.14
N ALA A 215 5.25 21.39 -8.33
CA ALA A 215 4.77 20.44 -9.35
C ALA A 215 3.31 19.97 -9.11
N VAL A 216 2.92 19.82 -7.84
CA VAL A 216 1.54 19.47 -7.48
C VAL A 216 0.63 20.65 -7.78
N VAL A 217 0.98 21.85 -7.32
CA VAL A 217 0.20 23.08 -7.52
C VAL A 217 0.02 23.39 -9.02
N ASP A 218 1.07 23.21 -9.82
CA ASP A 218 1.03 23.35 -11.27
C ASP A 218 0.01 22.39 -11.90
N ALA A 219 -0.02 21.13 -11.47
CA ALA A 219 -1.00 20.15 -11.95
C ALA A 219 -2.44 20.50 -11.54
N LEU A 220 -2.66 21.16 -10.39
CA LEU A 220 -4.00 21.60 -9.97
C LEU A 220 -4.62 22.60 -10.94
N TYR A 221 -3.83 23.43 -11.63
CA TYR A 221 -4.35 24.35 -12.65
C TYR A 221 -4.86 23.62 -13.89
N GLY A 222 -4.36 22.41 -14.16
CA GLY A 222 -4.74 21.59 -15.30
C GLY A 222 -5.89 20.61 -15.04
N SER A 223 -6.33 20.44 -13.80
CA SER A 223 -7.34 19.45 -13.42
C SER A 223 -8.25 19.97 -12.30
N CYS A 224 -9.54 20.10 -12.58
CA CYS A 224 -10.52 20.50 -11.57
C CYS A 224 -10.77 19.39 -10.55
N VAL A 225 -10.61 18.13 -10.98
CA VAL A 225 -10.70 16.95 -10.11
C VAL A 225 -9.55 16.95 -9.10
N LEU A 226 -8.29 17.14 -9.55
CA LEU A 226 -7.15 17.25 -8.65
C LEU A 226 -7.31 18.42 -7.69
N PHE A 227 -7.73 19.58 -8.18
CA PHE A 227 -7.95 20.76 -7.36
C PHE A 227 -8.86 20.45 -6.16
N LYS A 228 -9.97 19.75 -6.42
CA LYS A 228 -10.95 19.46 -5.38
C LYS A 228 -10.48 18.36 -4.43
N LEU A 229 -9.81 17.32 -4.94
CA LEU A 229 -9.16 16.31 -4.10
C LEU A 229 -8.10 16.92 -3.19
N HIS A 230 -7.32 17.89 -3.70
CA HIS A 230 -6.36 18.63 -2.91
C HIS A 230 -7.03 19.42 -1.78
N GLU A 231 -8.10 20.19 -2.06
CA GLU A 231 -8.86 20.88 -1.01
C GLU A 231 -9.34 19.92 0.08
N VAL A 232 -9.83 18.75 -0.32
CA VAL A 232 -10.30 17.72 0.61
C VAL A 232 -9.14 17.19 1.47
N ALA A 233 -8.02 16.81 0.86
CA ALA A 233 -6.84 16.31 1.57
C ALA A 233 -6.30 17.34 2.59
N VAL A 234 -6.11 18.59 2.17
CA VAL A 234 -5.64 19.69 3.05
C VAL A 234 -6.61 19.93 4.20
N ASN A 235 -7.92 19.91 3.94
CA ASN A 235 -8.93 20.11 4.98
C ASN A 235 -8.91 18.98 6.03
N HIS A 236 -8.70 17.73 5.60
CA HIS A 236 -8.57 16.59 6.51
C HIS A 236 -7.31 16.69 7.37
N LEU A 237 -6.15 17.00 6.79
CA LEU A 237 -4.90 17.21 7.54
C LEU A 237 -5.01 18.37 8.54
N SER A 238 -5.54 19.51 8.09
CA SER A 238 -5.76 20.69 8.93
C SER A 238 -6.74 20.41 10.08
N ARG A 239 -7.77 19.59 9.84
CA ARG A 239 -8.70 19.16 10.88
C ARG A 239 -8.01 18.27 11.91
N ALA A 240 -7.16 17.33 11.48
CA ALA A 240 -6.37 16.49 12.36
C ALA A 240 -5.47 17.32 13.28
N GLU A 241 -4.76 18.30 12.71
CA GLU A 241 -3.91 19.22 13.48
C GLU A 241 -4.71 20.04 14.51
N ARG A 242 -5.80 20.69 14.10
CA ARG A 242 -6.64 21.51 15.00
C ARG A 242 -7.21 20.74 16.18
N LEU A 243 -7.49 19.45 15.99
CA LEU A 243 -8.02 18.57 17.04
C LEU A 243 -6.92 17.90 17.87
N GLY A 244 -5.64 18.25 17.64
CA GLY A 244 -4.52 17.72 18.42
C GLY A 244 -4.12 16.31 18.02
N PHE A 245 -4.23 15.96 16.74
CA PHE A 245 -3.84 14.67 16.18
C PHE A 245 -4.53 13.43 16.79
N PRO A 246 -5.88 13.35 16.83
CA PRO A 246 -6.57 12.11 17.23
C PRO A 246 -6.15 10.93 16.36
N CYS A 247 -5.76 9.79 16.95
CA CYS A 247 -5.11 8.69 16.24
C CYS A 247 -5.82 8.28 14.94
N ARG A 248 -7.06 7.79 15.05
CA ARG A 248 -7.81 7.25 13.92
C ARG A 248 -8.06 8.29 12.84
N MET A 249 -8.56 9.46 13.23
CA MET A 249 -8.83 10.56 12.29
C MET A 249 -7.55 11.05 11.61
N THR A 250 -6.41 11.03 12.30
CA THR A 250 -5.12 11.44 11.72
C THR A 250 -4.63 10.40 10.72
N VAL A 251 -4.74 9.11 11.01
CA VAL A 251 -4.44 8.03 10.06
C VAL A 251 -5.33 8.13 8.83
N ASP A 252 -6.64 8.37 8.99
CA ASP A 252 -7.56 8.59 7.88
C ASP A 252 -7.19 9.84 7.06
N ALA A 253 -6.78 10.93 7.72
CA ALA A 253 -6.35 12.15 7.03
C ALA A 253 -5.06 11.92 6.21
N VAL A 254 -4.11 11.15 6.76
CA VAL A 254 -2.89 10.74 6.07
C VAL A 254 -3.22 9.87 4.85
N GLU A 255 -4.07 8.85 5.01
CA GLU A 255 -4.50 7.98 3.89
C GLU A 255 -5.16 8.78 2.77
N ASN A 256 -6.01 9.78 3.10
CA ASN A 256 -6.61 10.66 2.10
C ASN A 256 -5.58 11.51 1.35
N ALA A 257 -4.57 12.03 2.05
CA ALA A 257 -3.48 12.78 1.41
C ALA A 257 -2.65 11.88 0.48
N VAL A 258 -2.33 10.67 0.92
CA VAL A 258 -1.63 9.65 0.12
C VAL A 258 -2.46 9.23 -1.09
N ALA A 259 -3.78 9.06 -0.95
CA ALA A 259 -4.68 8.75 -2.05
C ALA A 259 -4.74 9.86 -3.10
N PHE A 260 -4.73 11.13 -2.68
CA PHE A 260 -4.58 12.27 -3.59
C PHE A 260 -3.24 12.22 -4.33
N LEU A 261 -2.14 12.01 -3.61
CA LEU A 261 -0.79 11.95 -4.21
C LEU A 261 -0.66 10.80 -5.22
N ASP A 262 -1.34 9.67 -4.99
CA ASP A 262 -1.45 8.58 -5.96
C ASP A 262 -2.22 8.99 -7.23
N ILE A 263 -3.37 9.68 -7.09
CA ILE A 263 -4.12 10.20 -8.25
C ILE A 263 -3.27 11.21 -9.02
N TYR A 264 -2.57 12.11 -8.33
CA TYR A 264 -1.63 13.04 -8.92
C TYR A 264 -0.55 12.30 -9.72
N ALA A 265 0.17 11.35 -9.10
CA ALA A 265 1.21 10.57 -9.76
C ALA A 265 0.70 9.85 -11.02
N ARG A 266 -0.51 9.30 -10.96
CA ARG A 266 -1.16 8.59 -12.08
C ARG A 266 -1.71 9.50 -13.17
N SER A 267 -2.06 10.74 -12.82
CA SER A 267 -2.52 11.76 -13.78
C SER A 267 -1.36 12.40 -14.56
N THR A 268 -0.14 12.30 -14.02
CA THR A 268 1.07 12.80 -14.68
C THR A 268 1.67 11.72 -15.60
N PRO A 269 2.12 12.06 -16.82
CA PRO A 269 2.75 11.09 -17.70
C PRO A 269 4.11 10.64 -17.12
N SER A 270 4.14 9.51 -16.42
CA SER A 270 5.38 8.85 -16.02
C SER A 270 5.28 7.34 -16.27
N HIS A 271 6.41 6.71 -16.61
CA HIS A 271 6.48 5.25 -16.80
C HIS A 271 6.48 4.46 -15.47
N LYS A 272 6.44 5.14 -14.32
CA LYS A 272 6.58 4.54 -12.97
C LYS A 272 5.23 4.42 -12.23
N THR A 273 4.12 4.25 -12.94
CA THR A 273 2.78 4.12 -12.32
C THR A 273 2.21 2.73 -12.57
N PRO A 274 2.45 1.74 -11.68
CA PRO A 274 1.90 0.40 -11.83
C PRO A 274 0.37 0.40 -11.75
N PRO A 275 -0.32 -0.68 -12.18
CA PRO A 275 -1.71 -0.92 -11.81
C PRO A 275 -1.93 -0.89 -10.29
N LEU A 276 -3.17 -0.64 -9.85
CA LEU A 276 -3.55 -0.68 -8.43
C LEU A 276 -3.62 -2.13 -7.92
N TYR A 277 -2.48 -2.80 -7.71
CA TYR A 277 -2.42 -4.19 -7.26
C TYR A 277 -2.78 -4.33 -5.78
N HIS A 278 -2.05 -3.62 -4.91
CA HIS A 278 -2.20 -3.69 -3.45
C HIS A 278 -3.51 -3.07 -3.02
N SER A 279 -3.90 -1.93 -3.60
CA SER A 279 -5.19 -1.30 -3.30
C SER A 279 -6.33 -2.25 -3.63
N HIS A 280 -6.25 -2.94 -4.76
CA HIS A 280 -7.28 -3.88 -5.20
C HIS A 280 -7.39 -5.14 -4.33
N ARG A 281 -6.32 -5.56 -3.65
CA ARG A 281 -6.30 -6.77 -2.80
C ARG A 281 -6.45 -6.47 -1.31
N TYR A 282 -5.90 -5.37 -0.83
CA TYR A 282 -5.62 -5.18 0.60
C TYR A 282 -6.29 -3.96 1.23
N GLN A 283 -6.93 -3.10 0.45
CA GLN A 283 -7.61 -1.91 1.00
C GLN A 283 -8.68 -2.23 2.05
N TYR A 284 -9.40 -3.35 1.91
CA TYR A 284 -10.34 -3.80 2.95
C TYR A 284 -9.67 -3.94 4.32
N TYR A 285 -8.41 -4.40 4.37
CA TYR A 285 -7.69 -4.58 5.62
C TYR A 285 -7.40 -3.26 6.34
N ALA A 286 -7.25 -2.15 5.61
CA ALA A 286 -7.13 -0.84 6.25
C ALA A 286 -8.40 -0.52 7.05
N TYR A 287 -9.58 -0.78 6.47
CA TYR A 287 -10.85 -0.57 7.16
C TYR A 287 -11.02 -1.51 8.35
N PHE A 288 -10.68 -2.79 8.17
CA PHE A 288 -10.74 -3.79 9.24
C PHE A 288 -9.86 -3.38 10.43
N LEU A 289 -8.58 -3.07 10.18
CA LEU A 289 -7.64 -2.71 11.24
C LEU A 289 -8.10 -1.44 11.98
N LYS A 290 -8.51 -0.40 11.24
CA LYS A 290 -8.98 0.86 11.86
C LYS A 290 -10.28 0.71 12.63
N ALA A 291 -11.15 -0.22 12.25
CA ALA A 291 -12.48 -0.37 12.85
C ALA A 291 -12.57 -1.42 13.96
N GLN A 292 -11.76 -2.47 13.91
CA GLN A 292 -12.01 -3.69 14.70
C GLN A 292 -10.82 -4.17 15.50
N THR A 293 -9.66 -3.55 15.34
CA THR A 293 -8.44 -3.96 16.06
C THR A 293 -7.97 -2.81 16.96
N PRO A 294 -8.69 -2.48 18.05
CA PRO A 294 -8.38 -1.32 18.89
C PRO A 294 -7.03 -1.42 19.61
N ASP A 295 -6.52 -2.64 19.78
CA ASP A 295 -5.19 -2.91 20.36
C ASP A 295 -4.06 -2.91 19.31
N HIS A 296 -4.38 -2.77 18.02
CA HIS A 296 -3.41 -2.65 16.93
C HIS A 296 -3.36 -1.20 16.42
N ILE A 297 -2.17 -0.59 16.48
CA ILE A 297 -1.98 0.81 16.09
C ILE A 297 -1.29 0.86 14.74
N LEU A 298 -2.00 1.36 13.73
CA LEU A 298 -1.38 1.78 12.47
C LEU A 298 -0.68 3.12 12.69
N LEU A 299 0.62 3.15 12.46
CA LEU A 299 1.47 4.31 12.66
C LEU A 299 2.10 4.73 11.32
N PRO A 300 1.58 5.78 10.69
CA PRO A 300 2.19 6.37 9.52
C PRO A 300 3.61 6.85 9.79
N ILE A 301 4.51 6.56 8.85
CA ILE A 301 5.89 7.03 8.84
C ILE A 301 6.31 7.45 7.43
N PHE A 302 7.28 8.35 7.33
CA PHE A 302 7.93 8.68 6.05
C PHE A 302 9.46 8.48 6.10
N GLU A 303 9.96 7.91 7.20
CA GLU A 303 11.36 7.49 7.32
C GLU A 303 11.53 6.08 6.73
N ASP A 304 12.61 5.88 5.99
CA ASP A 304 12.97 4.57 5.47
C ASP A 304 13.41 3.66 6.63
N VAL A 305 12.69 2.55 6.82
CA VAL A 305 12.99 1.57 7.88
C VAL A 305 13.62 0.32 7.30
N GLY A 306 14.79 -0.05 7.83
CA GLY A 306 15.48 -1.27 7.44
C GLY A 306 14.86 -2.54 8.04
N ALA A 307 15.24 -3.70 7.51
CA ALA A 307 14.75 -5.00 7.97
C ALA A 307 14.94 -5.24 9.48
N THR A 308 16.04 -4.80 10.06
CA THR A 308 16.30 -4.93 11.51
C THR A 308 15.35 -4.10 12.36
N ALA A 309 14.98 -2.91 11.88
CA ALA A 309 13.96 -2.08 12.53
C ALA A 309 12.59 -2.76 12.45
N LEU A 310 12.23 -3.28 11.27
CA LEU A 310 10.99 -4.03 11.08
C LEU A 310 10.93 -5.26 12.00
N ILE A 311 12.03 -6.02 12.13
CA ILE A 311 12.13 -7.17 13.06
C ILE A 311 11.94 -6.71 14.51
N ALA A 312 12.58 -5.62 14.93
CA ALA A 312 12.42 -5.09 16.29
C ALA A 312 10.96 -4.77 16.62
N MET A 313 10.20 -4.26 15.64
CA MET A 313 8.78 -3.92 15.79
C MET A 313 7.86 -5.15 15.82
N ARG A 314 8.31 -6.34 15.37
CA ARG A 314 7.47 -7.56 15.29
C ARG A 314 6.91 -8.04 16.62
N GLY A 315 7.54 -7.64 17.73
CA GLY A 315 7.14 -8.08 19.07
C GLY A 315 5.90 -7.40 19.61
N VAL A 316 5.37 -6.38 18.92
CA VAL A 316 4.25 -5.58 19.42
C VAL A 316 3.19 -5.32 18.35
N PRO A 317 1.92 -5.08 18.73
CA PRO A 317 0.84 -4.70 17.82
C PRO A 317 0.93 -3.27 17.25
N ILE A 318 2.08 -2.85 16.73
CA ILE A 318 2.25 -1.60 15.98
C ILE A 318 2.56 -1.94 14.52
N GLY A 319 1.69 -1.50 13.62
CA GLY A 319 1.89 -1.58 12.18
C GLY A 319 2.47 -0.29 11.64
N LEU A 320 3.71 -0.32 11.13
CA LEU A 320 4.28 0.84 10.43
C LEU A 320 3.70 0.89 9.01
N VAL A 321 3.23 2.06 8.58
CA VAL A 321 2.70 2.27 7.22
C VAL A 321 3.36 3.47 6.54
N GLY A 322 3.90 3.27 5.34
CA GLY A 322 4.60 4.29 4.58
C GLY A 322 3.69 5.38 4.03
N ALA A 323 4.00 6.65 4.35
CA ALA A 323 3.31 7.85 3.91
C ALA A 323 4.23 8.71 3.02
N HIS A 324 4.64 8.17 1.88
CA HIS A 324 5.52 8.86 0.93
C HIS A 324 4.74 9.57 -0.18
N PRO A 325 5.17 10.77 -0.63
CA PRO A 325 4.52 11.51 -1.71
C PRO A 325 4.92 10.99 -3.10
N ASP A 326 6.02 10.27 -3.20
CA ASP A 326 6.61 9.81 -4.44
C ASP A 326 6.42 8.30 -4.63
N THR A 327 6.43 7.84 -5.89
CA THR A 327 6.57 6.42 -6.20
C THR A 327 7.91 5.89 -5.69
N LYS A 328 7.89 4.76 -4.98
CA LYS A 328 9.07 4.08 -4.45
C LYS A 328 9.29 2.75 -5.13
N TRP A 329 10.55 2.33 -5.29
CA TRP A 329 10.89 0.97 -5.67
C TRP A 329 11.06 0.13 -4.39
N VAL A 330 10.09 -0.73 -4.10
CA VAL A 330 10.08 -1.56 -2.88
C VAL A 330 9.66 -2.99 -3.23
N ASP A 331 10.34 -3.96 -2.64
CA ASP A 331 10.11 -5.39 -2.86
C ASP A 331 10.14 -5.82 -4.34
N GLY A 332 11.01 -5.15 -5.11
CA GLY A 332 11.22 -5.45 -6.53
C GLY A 332 10.16 -4.89 -7.47
N PHE A 333 9.34 -3.92 -7.00
CA PHE A 333 8.31 -3.30 -7.81
C PHE A 333 8.18 -1.81 -7.53
N TYR A 334 7.79 -1.02 -8.54
CA TYR A 334 7.40 0.37 -8.33
C TYR A 334 6.06 0.42 -7.62
N GLN A 335 5.96 1.18 -6.53
CA GLN A 335 4.75 1.36 -5.76
C GLN A 335 4.47 2.86 -5.65
N THR A 336 3.35 3.30 -6.21
CA THR A 336 2.83 4.66 -6.04
C THR A 336 2.42 4.90 -4.58
N PRO A 337 2.21 6.16 -4.14
CA PRO A 337 1.91 6.48 -2.75
C PRO A 337 0.86 5.56 -2.09
N LEU A 338 -0.28 5.37 -2.76
CA LEU A 338 -1.38 4.56 -2.22
C LEU A 338 -1.11 3.05 -2.32
N GLU A 339 -0.41 2.60 -3.36
CA GLU A 339 0.04 1.21 -3.46
C GLU A 339 0.99 0.85 -2.32
N PHE A 340 1.94 1.73 -2.02
CA PHE A 340 2.88 1.54 -0.92
C PHE A 340 2.19 1.54 0.44
N TRP A 341 1.21 2.42 0.63
CA TRP A 341 0.38 2.43 1.84
C TRP A 341 -0.33 1.09 2.06
N TYR A 342 -1.06 0.58 1.05
CA TYR A 342 -1.81 -0.67 1.21
C TYR A 342 -0.93 -1.92 1.24
N HIS A 343 0.25 -1.87 0.63
CA HIS A 343 1.30 -2.87 0.83
C HIS A 343 1.66 -3.00 2.32
N ASP A 344 1.95 -1.88 2.99
CA ASP A 344 2.32 -1.88 4.40
C ASP A 344 1.13 -2.19 5.32
N VAL A 345 -0.09 -1.82 4.94
CA VAL A 345 -1.31 -2.26 5.63
C VAL A 345 -1.42 -3.78 5.62
N ASN A 346 -1.10 -4.45 4.50
CA ASN A 346 -1.12 -5.91 4.46
C ASN A 346 -0.06 -6.53 5.38
N HIS A 347 1.15 -5.94 5.45
CA HIS A 347 2.16 -6.36 6.42
C HIS A 347 1.68 -6.19 7.86
N SER A 348 1.08 -5.04 8.17
CA SER A 348 0.51 -4.72 9.49
C SER A 348 -0.59 -5.70 9.88
N ARG A 349 -1.49 -6.03 8.93
CA ARG A 349 -2.52 -7.06 9.11
C ARG A 349 -1.90 -8.42 9.43
N ARG A 350 -0.95 -8.91 8.63
CA ARG A 350 -0.32 -10.23 8.85
C ARG A 350 0.33 -10.30 10.22
N MET A 351 1.06 -9.25 10.58
CA MET A 351 1.65 -9.13 11.91
C MET A 351 0.61 -9.30 13.01
N PHE A 352 -0.48 -8.54 12.95
CA PHE A 352 -1.52 -8.59 13.97
C PHE A 352 -2.26 -9.93 14.01
N GLN A 353 -2.53 -10.52 12.84
CA GLN A 353 -3.18 -11.82 12.74
C GLN A 353 -2.35 -12.91 13.42
N PHE A 354 -1.08 -13.09 13.01
CA PHE A 354 -0.21 -14.11 13.59
C PHE A 354 -0.02 -13.90 15.10
N PHE A 355 0.06 -12.64 15.51
CA PHE A 355 0.15 -12.28 16.92
C PHE A 355 -1.10 -12.71 17.71
N LYS A 356 -2.31 -12.48 17.18
CA LYS A 356 -3.56 -12.94 17.78
C LYS A 356 -3.69 -14.46 17.80
N GLU A 357 -3.41 -15.12 16.68
CA GLU A 357 -3.49 -16.58 16.54
C GLU A 357 -2.57 -17.28 17.55
N HIS A 358 -1.35 -16.75 17.71
CA HIS A 358 -0.41 -17.26 18.68
C HIS A 358 -0.88 -17.05 20.12
N ALA A 359 -1.40 -15.86 20.46
CA ALA A 359 -1.98 -15.59 21.78
C ALA A 359 -3.12 -16.57 22.11
N LEU A 360 -4.00 -16.82 21.13
CA LEU A 360 -5.11 -17.75 21.25
C LEU A 360 -4.62 -19.19 21.46
N ALA A 361 -3.67 -19.64 20.65
CA ALA A 361 -3.11 -20.99 20.73
C ALA A 361 -2.38 -21.24 22.06
N ALA A 362 -1.60 -20.24 22.52
CA ALA A 362 -0.86 -20.29 23.78
C ALA A 362 -1.74 -20.01 25.01
N LYS A 363 -2.98 -19.54 24.82
CA LYS A 363 -3.92 -19.14 25.89
C LYS A 363 -3.35 -18.08 26.83
N ILE A 364 -2.62 -17.13 26.24
CA ILE A 364 -2.05 -15.98 26.92
C ILE A 364 -2.76 -14.71 26.42
N ASP A 365 -2.84 -13.69 27.25
CA ASP A 365 -3.36 -12.41 26.80
C ASP A 365 -2.36 -11.70 25.88
N LEU A 366 -2.86 -10.78 25.05
CA LEU A 366 -2.05 -10.06 24.06
C LEU A 366 -0.92 -9.22 24.68
N GLU A 367 -1.08 -8.78 25.92
CA GLU A 367 -0.09 -7.95 26.61
C GLU A 367 1.08 -8.78 27.12
N ALA A 368 0.79 -9.93 27.72
CA ALA A 368 1.79 -10.92 28.07
C ALA A 368 2.57 -11.40 26.83
N LEU A 369 1.87 -11.70 25.72
CA LEU A 369 2.54 -12.08 24.48
C LEU A 369 3.43 -10.95 23.93
N ALA A 370 3.01 -9.69 24.05
CA ALA A 370 3.80 -8.56 23.56
C ALA A 370 5.09 -8.41 24.35
N GLU A 371 5.03 -8.59 25.67
CA GLU A 371 6.20 -8.57 26.53
C GLU A 371 7.15 -9.73 26.22
N ASP A 372 6.63 -10.95 26.13
CA ASP A 372 7.42 -12.14 25.81
C ASP A 372 8.07 -12.03 24.42
N SER A 373 7.30 -11.63 23.41
CA SER A 373 7.78 -11.46 22.04
C SER A 373 8.81 -10.34 21.92
N HIS A 374 8.58 -9.21 22.60
CA HIS A 374 9.55 -8.12 22.65
C HIS A 374 10.87 -8.57 23.27
N ASN A 375 10.81 -9.25 24.41
CA ASN A 375 11.99 -9.74 25.12
C ASN A 375 12.76 -10.76 24.28
N PHE A 376 12.05 -11.73 23.69
CA PHE A 376 12.64 -12.70 22.77
C PHE A 376 13.34 -12.02 21.59
N ILE A 377 12.67 -11.07 20.93
CA ILE A 377 13.26 -10.38 19.78
C ILE A 377 14.51 -9.58 20.21
N LYS A 378 14.42 -8.85 21.31
CA LYS A 378 15.48 -7.96 21.78
C LYS A 378 16.71 -8.71 22.29
N HIS A 379 16.51 -9.82 23.00
CA HIS A 379 17.57 -10.51 23.72
C HIS A 379 18.07 -11.76 23.00
N GLU A 380 17.27 -12.35 22.11
CA GLU A 380 17.63 -13.58 21.40
C GLU A 380 17.76 -13.36 19.89
N VAL A 381 16.82 -12.64 19.25
CA VAL A 381 16.83 -12.49 17.78
C VAL A 381 17.82 -11.44 17.29
N LEU A 382 17.65 -10.18 17.72
CA LEU A 382 18.45 -9.06 17.21
C LEU A 382 19.96 -9.26 17.43
N PRO A 383 20.44 -9.82 18.57
CA PRO A 383 21.87 -10.09 18.76
C PRO A 383 22.47 -11.10 17.76
N LEU A 384 21.65 -11.95 17.13
CA LEU A 384 22.10 -12.92 16.12
C LEU A 384 22.30 -12.29 14.74
N ILE A 385 21.71 -11.11 14.49
CA ILE A 385 21.80 -10.43 13.19
C ILE A 385 23.11 -9.64 13.13
N THR A 386 24.10 -10.21 12.45
CA THR A 386 25.37 -9.52 12.19
C THR A 386 25.25 -8.66 10.94
N ILE A 387 25.13 -7.33 11.10
CA ILE A 387 25.17 -6.39 9.97
C ILE A 387 26.63 -6.19 9.56
N LYS A 388 27.03 -6.65 8.36
CA LYS A 388 28.39 -6.36 7.87
C LYS A 388 28.43 -4.94 7.30
N LYS A 389 29.56 -4.24 7.47
CA LYS A 389 29.78 -2.89 6.90
C LYS A 389 29.56 -2.82 5.38
N ILE A 390 29.72 -3.94 4.67
CA ILE A 390 29.54 -4.02 3.21
C ILE A 390 28.04 -3.97 2.85
N ASP A 391 27.16 -4.49 3.71
CA ASP A 391 25.71 -4.53 3.49
C ASP A 391 25.06 -3.14 3.64
N SER A 392 25.73 -2.21 4.33
CA SER A 392 25.27 -0.82 4.55
C SER A 392 25.84 0.18 3.55
N GLY A 393 26.67 -0.29 2.61
CA GLY A 393 27.45 0.54 1.69
C GLY A 393 27.05 0.46 0.23
N ARG A 394 25.87 -0.10 -0.11
CA ARG A 394 25.35 0.07 -1.48
C ARG A 394 25.16 1.56 -1.75
N SER A 395 25.97 2.10 -2.66
CA SER A 395 25.97 3.52 -3.00
C SER A 395 24.67 3.90 -3.70
N GLN A 396 24.28 5.17 -3.62
CA GLN A 396 23.21 5.73 -4.46
C GLN A 396 23.46 5.48 -5.95
N GLU A 397 24.73 5.31 -6.35
CA GLU A 397 25.16 4.87 -7.69
C GLU A 397 24.69 3.45 -8.02
N GLU A 398 24.84 2.45 -7.13
CA GLU A 398 24.34 1.09 -7.41
C GLU A 398 22.80 1.00 -7.46
N GLN A 399 22.10 1.86 -6.74
CA GLN A 399 20.64 2.01 -6.87
C GLN A 399 20.25 2.71 -8.17
N ALA A 400 20.97 3.76 -8.57
CA ALA A 400 20.75 4.45 -9.83
C ALA A 400 21.10 3.58 -11.04
N ASP A 401 22.17 2.78 -10.97
CA ASP A 401 22.60 1.85 -12.01
C ASP A 401 21.61 0.67 -12.12
N ALA A 402 21.08 0.16 -11.00
CA ALA A 402 20.02 -0.84 -11.03
C ALA A 402 18.72 -0.27 -11.61
N GLU A 403 18.38 1.00 -11.33
CA GLU A 403 17.23 1.68 -11.96
C GLU A 403 17.46 1.96 -13.46
N ASP A 404 18.67 2.34 -13.87
CA ASP A 404 19.01 2.67 -15.27
C ASP A 404 19.15 1.41 -16.14
N ASP A 405 19.74 0.32 -15.61
CA ASP A 405 19.80 -0.97 -16.31
C ASP A 405 18.41 -1.58 -16.51
N LEU A 406 17.48 -1.40 -15.56
CA LEU A 406 16.08 -1.82 -15.71
C LEU A 406 15.30 -0.95 -16.73
N LEU A 407 15.69 0.31 -16.94
CA LEU A 407 15.09 1.20 -17.94
C LEU A 407 15.61 0.95 -19.36
N ARG A 408 16.80 0.36 -19.51
CA ARG A 408 17.40 0.03 -20.81
C ARG A 408 16.80 -1.21 -21.47
N ASP A 409 16.23 -2.12 -20.67
CA ASP A 409 15.63 -3.38 -21.15
C ASP A 409 14.12 -3.26 -21.51
N VAL A 410 13.53 -2.07 -21.41
CA VAL A 410 12.18 -1.82 -21.95
C VAL A 410 12.30 -1.61 -23.47
N PRO A 411 11.68 -2.44 -24.33
CA PRO A 411 11.80 -2.28 -25.77
C PRO A 411 11.28 -0.91 -26.20
N ARG A 412 12.17 -0.03 -26.67
CA ARG A 412 11.75 1.15 -27.45
C ARG A 412 11.02 0.60 -28.67
N GLY A 413 9.73 0.96 -28.78
CA GLY A 413 8.76 0.36 -29.69
C GLY A 413 9.36 -0.16 -31.00
N CYS A 414 9.14 -1.44 -31.26
CA CYS A 414 9.42 -2.02 -32.57
C CYS A 414 8.61 -1.25 -33.62
N PRO A 415 9.25 -0.54 -34.57
CA PRO A 415 8.52 0.02 -35.69
C PRO A 415 7.98 -1.15 -36.50
N SER A 416 6.70 -1.07 -36.84
CA SER A 416 5.99 -2.04 -37.66
C SER A 416 6.80 -2.50 -38.88
N GLY A 417 7.10 -3.80 -38.93
CA GLY A 417 7.52 -4.51 -40.13
C GLY A 417 8.98 -4.95 -40.12
N CYS A 418 9.22 -6.22 -39.76
CA CYS A 418 10.31 -7.04 -40.31
C CYS A 418 9.89 -8.51 -40.27
N GLU A 419 9.84 -9.10 -41.46
CA GLU A 419 9.66 -10.53 -41.76
C GLU A 419 10.97 -11.31 -41.47
N GLU A 420 10.82 -12.60 -41.17
CA GLU A 420 11.74 -13.74 -41.39
C GLU A 420 13.28 -13.52 -41.42
N LEU A 421 14.03 -14.19 -40.50
CA LEU A 421 14.94 -15.32 -40.79
C LEU A 421 15.90 -15.72 -39.64
N ASP A 422 15.91 -17.03 -39.38
CA ASP A 422 17.00 -18.00 -39.15
C ASP A 422 18.05 -17.94 -38.00
N ARG A 423 18.01 -19.05 -37.23
CA ARG A 423 19.03 -20.07 -36.90
C ARG A 423 20.46 -19.69 -36.44
N GLU A 424 20.76 -20.27 -35.27
CA GLU A 424 22.05 -20.73 -34.73
C GLU A 424 23.10 -19.70 -34.30
N GLY A 425 23.43 -19.72 -33.00
CA GLY A 425 24.61 -19.06 -32.45
C GLY A 425 24.67 -19.15 -30.92
N THR A 426 25.37 -20.16 -30.41
CA THR A 426 25.70 -20.34 -28.98
C THR A 426 26.68 -19.27 -28.50
N VAL A 427 26.49 -18.73 -27.29
CA VAL A 427 27.51 -17.94 -26.57
C VAL A 427 27.64 -18.45 -25.13
N ALA A 428 28.89 -18.79 -24.78
CA ALA A 428 29.30 -19.32 -23.49
C ALA A 428 29.33 -18.25 -22.39
N CYS A 429 28.95 -18.63 -21.16
CA CYS A 429 29.00 -17.79 -19.96
C CYS A 429 30.26 -18.14 -19.12
N PRO A 430 31.11 -17.17 -18.70
CA PRO A 430 32.21 -17.45 -17.79
C PRO A 430 31.73 -17.54 -16.34
N LYS A 431 32.16 -18.61 -15.67
CA LYS A 431 31.95 -18.90 -14.25
C LYS A 431 32.77 -17.95 -13.37
N HIS A 432 32.10 -17.17 -12.51
CA HIS A 432 32.68 -16.73 -11.23
C HIS A 432 31.59 -16.76 -10.14
N SER A 433 31.66 -17.77 -9.27
CA SER A 433 31.01 -17.73 -7.96
C SER A 433 32.07 -18.07 -6.91
N HIS A 434 32.28 -17.16 -5.97
CA HIS A 434 33.01 -17.44 -4.73
C HIS A 434 32.01 -17.92 -3.67
N PRO A 435 32.25 -19.04 -2.97
CA PRO A 435 31.37 -19.49 -1.90
C PRO A 435 31.71 -18.75 -0.60
N ILE A 436 30.70 -18.12 0.00
CA ILE A 436 30.76 -17.60 1.38
C ILE A 436 30.39 -18.77 2.32
N ARG A 437 31.32 -19.14 3.21
CA ARG A 437 31.13 -20.17 4.25
C ARG A 437 30.33 -19.61 5.44
N ALA A 438 29.40 -20.40 5.99
CA ALA A 438 28.71 -20.15 7.26
C ALA A 438 28.96 -21.33 8.23
N HIS A 439 29.06 -21.02 9.53
CA HIS A 439 29.46 -21.93 10.62
C HIS A 439 28.28 -22.79 11.15
N PRO A 440 28.55 -24.01 11.68
CA PRO A 440 27.52 -24.95 12.10
C PRO A 440 27.09 -24.70 13.55
N GLY A 441 25.78 -24.53 13.77
CA GLY A 441 25.18 -24.38 15.10
C GLY A 441 23.69 -24.10 15.13
N TRP A 442 22.95 -24.42 14.05
CA TRP A 442 21.56 -24.00 13.86
C TRP A 442 20.63 -25.21 14.08
N ARG A 443 19.96 -25.26 15.24
CA ARG A 443 18.77 -26.10 15.45
C ARG A 443 17.67 -25.15 15.92
N ASN A 444 16.59 -25.04 15.13
CA ASN A 444 15.44 -24.13 15.25
C ASN A 444 15.61 -22.71 14.69
N THR A 445 15.36 -22.55 13.38
CA THR A 445 15.27 -21.25 12.70
C THR A 445 13.97 -21.02 11.94
N SER A 446 12.90 -21.75 12.24
CA SER A 446 11.57 -21.56 11.64
C SER A 446 10.90 -20.21 11.99
N HIS A 447 11.40 -19.48 12.97
CA HIS A 447 10.73 -18.28 13.50
C HIS A 447 11.31 -16.93 13.02
N LEU A 448 12.33 -16.93 12.15
CA LEU A 448 13.08 -15.72 11.78
C LEU A 448 12.90 -15.26 10.32
N ALA A 449 12.18 -16.03 9.51
CA ALA A 449 12.09 -15.81 8.08
C ALA A 449 10.68 -15.40 7.65
N GLY A 450 10.21 -14.23 8.08
CA GLY A 450 8.97 -13.61 7.59
C GLY A 450 9.01 -13.13 6.14
N ASN A 451 10.00 -13.57 5.35
CA ASN A 451 10.13 -13.32 3.91
C ASN A 451 9.93 -14.59 3.07
N PHE A 452 9.30 -15.62 3.62
CA PHE A 452 8.84 -16.76 2.82
C PHE A 452 7.38 -17.06 3.15
N TYR A 453 6.62 -17.11 2.05
CA TYR A 453 5.19 -17.32 1.80
C TYR A 453 4.44 -18.25 2.76
N ASP A 454 3.10 -18.12 2.78
CA ASP A 454 2.17 -18.83 3.67
C ASP A 454 2.30 -20.37 3.53
N VAL A 455 3.18 -20.98 4.33
CA VAL A 455 3.24 -22.44 4.47
C VAL A 455 2.34 -22.86 5.63
N PRO A 456 1.40 -23.82 5.43
CA PRO A 456 0.57 -24.35 6.52
C PRO A 456 1.40 -24.80 7.73
N ASP A 457 0.82 -24.67 8.94
CA ASP A 457 1.50 -24.93 10.22
C ASP A 457 2.13 -26.34 10.33
N ASP A 458 1.60 -27.34 9.62
CA ASP A 458 2.16 -28.70 9.60
C ASP A 458 3.42 -28.84 8.73
N ARG A 459 3.88 -27.77 8.08
CA ARG A 459 4.93 -27.82 7.04
C ARG A 459 5.99 -26.72 7.13
N GLN A 460 6.17 -26.09 8.29
CA GLN A 460 7.30 -25.18 8.58
C GLN A 460 8.70 -25.84 8.42
N GLU A 461 8.75 -27.15 8.16
CA GLU A 461 9.97 -27.96 7.96
C GLU A 461 10.38 -28.16 6.48
N TYR A 462 9.88 -27.37 5.52
CA TYR A 462 10.21 -27.50 4.10
C TYR A 462 10.71 -26.17 3.52
N ILE A 463 11.80 -26.17 2.73
CA ILE A 463 12.35 -24.98 2.06
C ILE A 463 12.36 -25.19 0.54
N CYS A 464 11.83 -24.22 -0.21
CA CYS A 464 12.01 -24.14 -1.65
C CYS A 464 13.42 -23.58 -1.96
N ILE A 465 14.31 -24.40 -2.51
CA ILE A 465 15.72 -24.07 -2.78
C ILE A 465 15.85 -23.32 -4.12
N THR A 466 15.15 -22.21 -4.29
CA THR A 466 15.29 -21.36 -5.50
C THR A 466 15.54 -19.91 -5.12
N ASP A 467 16.56 -19.33 -5.74
CA ASP A 467 17.01 -17.95 -5.52
C ASP A 467 16.14 -16.97 -6.30
N PHE A 468 15.08 -16.41 -5.70
CA PHE A 468 14.16 -15.49 -6.37
C PHE A 468 14.64 -14.03 -6.46
N ARG A 469 15.92 -13.73 -6.18
CA ARG A 469 16.43 -12.35 -6.14
C ARG A 469 16.44 -11.63 -7.49
N THR A 470 16.24 -12.35 -8.60
CA THR A 470 16.14 -11.74 -9.94
C THR A 470 14.97 -12.34 -10.70
N GLN A 471 14.33 -11.53 -11.54
CA GLN A 471 13.25 -11.97 -12.43
C GLN A 471 13.67 -13.09 -13.38
N LYS A 472 14.95 -13.11 -13.77
CA LYS A 472 15.54 -14.22 -14.54
C LYS A 472 15.53 -15.53 -13.76
N ASN A 473 15.77 -15.49 -12.45
CA ASN A 473 15.70 -16.69 -11.62
C ASN A 473 14.26 -17.11 -11.34
N VAL A 474 13.32 -16.16 -11.25
CA VAL A 474 11.88 -16.42 -11.18
C VAL A 474 11.41 -17.15 -12.44
N ALA A 475 11.73 -16.63 -13.62
CA ALA A 475 11.41 -17.25 -14.90
C ALA A 475 12.10 -18.62 -15.08
N ALA A 476 13.35 -18.76 -14.65
CA ALA A 476 14.05 -20.04 -14.65
C ALA A 476 13.38 -21.06 -13.72
N ALA A 477 12.92 -20.64 -12.54
CA ALA A 477 12.18 -21.48 -11.62
C ALA A 477 10.81 -21.87 -12.21
N GLY A 478 10.07 -20.93 -12.82
CA GLY A 478 8.82 -21.20 -13.53
C GLY A 478 8.99 -22.19 -14.69
N ASN A 479 10.08 -22.09 -15.46
CA ASN A 479 10.41 -23.06 -16.52
C ASN A 479 10.74 -24.44 -15.96
N ILE A 480 11.56 -24.52 -14.91
CA ILE A 480 11.91 -25.80 -14.25
C ILE A 480 10.66 -26.46 -13.67
N MET A 481 9.75 -25.69 -13.09
CA MET A 481 8.52 -26.21 -12.53
C MET A 481 7.52 -26.63 -13.63
N ALA A 482 7.35 -25.86 -14.70
CA ALA A 482 6.53 -26.28 -15.85
C ALA A 482 7.05 -27.60 -16.46
N GLU A 483 8.37 -27.70 -16.64
CA GLU A 483 9.03 -28.87 -17.25
C GLU A 483 8.99 -30.10 -16.33
N LYS A 484 9.33 -29.94 -15.04
CA LYS A 484 9.50 -31.07 -14.12
C LYS A 484 8.24 -31.43 -13.35
N LEU A 485 7.37 -30.46 -13.11
CA LEU A 485 6.17 -30.61 -12.29
C LEU A 485 4.89 -30.64 -13.15
N GLY A 486 4.97 -30.33 -14.44
CA GLY A 486 3.78 -30.29 -15.31
C GLY A 486 2.81 -29.18 -14.96
N LEU A 487 3.26 -28.16 -14.22
CA LEU A 487 2.48 -26.97 -13.91
C LEU A 487 2.18 -26.20 -15.19
N ASN A 488 0.95 -25.70 -15.33
CA ASN A 488 0.49 -25.01 -16.53
C ASN A 488 0.98 -23.55 -16.59
N VAL A 489 2.29 -23.34 -16.41
CA VAL A 489 2.94 -22.04 -16.54
C VAL A 489 3.43 -21.94 -17.98
N GLY A 490 2.56 -21.43 -18.85
CA GLY A 490 2.84 -21.34 -20.28
C GLY A 490 4.11 -20.53 -20.59
N PRO A 491 4.75 -20.74 -21.74
CA PRO A 491 5.96 -20.00 -22.15
C PRO A 491 5.77 -18.48 -22.13
N GLU A 492 4.55 -18.01 -22.41
CA GLU A 492 4.18 -16.60 -22.40
C GLU A 492 4.21 -16.00 -20.98
N ILE A 493 3.80 -16.77 -19.96
CA ILE A 493 3.82 -16.35 -18.56
C ILE A 493 5.27 -16.32 -18.04
N ASN A 494 6.08 -17.33 -18.38
CA ASN A 494 7.50 -17.34 -18.01
C ASN A 494 8.30 -16.23 -18.72
N ALA A 495 7.93 -15.87 -19.95
CA ALA A 495 8.49 -14.72 -20.64
C ALA A 495 8.09 -13.41 -19.94
N ALA A 496 6.83 -13.26 -19.53
CA ALA A 496 6.37 -12.10 -18.77
C ALA A 496 7.12 -11.93 -17.43
N TYR A 497 7.45 -13.03 -16.73
CA TYR A 497 8.31 -12.99 -15.54
C TYR A 497 9.71 -12.50 -15.84
N ALA A 498 10.32 -12.90 -16.96
CA ALA A 498 11.65 -12.44 -17.34
C ALA A 498 11.69 -10.93 -17.69
N HIS A 499 10.54 -10.35 -18.07
CA HIS A 499 10.42 -8.96 -18.53
C HIS A 499 9.83 -7.98 -17.50
N ASN A 500 9.54 -8.44 -16.27
CA ASN A 500 9.04 -7.61 -15.17
C ASN A 500 7.67 -6.95 -15.42
N ASP A 501 6.88 -7.47 -16.37
CA ASP A 501 5.57 -6.90 -16.77
C ASP A 501 4.44 -7.30 -15.81
N ALA A 502 4.63 -8.37 -15.05
CA ALA A 502 3.76 -8.80 -13.97
C ALA A 502 4.68 -9.24 -12.84
N GLY A 503 4.73 -8.52 -11.72
CA GLY A 503 5.28 -9.09 -10.49
C GLY A 503 4.67 -10.49 -10.28
N LEU A 504 5.44 -11.42 -9.72
CA LEU A 504 5.02 -12.81 -9.46
C LEU A 504 3.53 -12.85 -9.06
N PRO A 505 2.63 -13.31 -9.94
CA PRO A 505 1.22 -13.36 -9.62
C PRO A 505 1.08 -14.32 -8.45
N ASP A 506 0.38 -13.92 -7.39
CA ASP A 506 -0.01 -14.86 -6.34
C ASP A 506 -0.74 -16.09 -6.93
N ASP A 507 -1.29 -16.02 -8.14
CA ASP A 507 -1.84 -17.15 -8.89
C ASP A 507 -0.78 -18.24 -9.20
N PHE A 508 0.47 -17.84 -9.49
CA PHE A 508 1.61 -18.76 -9.61
C PHE A 508 1.99 -19.34 -8.25
N HIS A 509 1.96 -18.53 -7.18
CA HIS A 509 2.19 -19.03 -5.82
C HIS A 509 1.13 -20.03 -5.40
N MET A 510 -0.15 -19.73 -5.63
CA MET A 510 -1.28 -20.60 -5.33
C MET A 510 -1.27 -21.89 -6.15
N GLU A 511 -0.91 -21.83 -7.44
CA GLU A 511 -0.80 -23.06 -8.25
C GLU A 511 0.42 -23.90 -7.84
N VAL A 512 1.53 -23.28 -7.43
CA VAL A 512 2.69 -23.99 -6.86
C VAL A 512 2.32 -24.60 -5.50
N GLU A 513 1.65 -23.86 -4.61
CA GLU A 513 1.16 -24.35 -3.32
C GLU A 513 0.18 -25.50 -3.50
N LYS A 514 -0.83 -25.34 -4.37
CA LYS A 514 -1.81 -26.36 -4.70
C LYS A 514 -1.15 -27.61 -5.27
N PHE A 515 -0.20 -27.46 -6.18
CA PHE A 515 0.55 -28.59 -6.72
C PHE A 515 1.41 -29.28 -5.66
N MET A 516 2.05 -28.53 -4.76
CA MET A 516 2.81 -29.07 -3.63
C MET A 516 1.91 -29.79 -2.61
N VAL A 517 0.65 -29.35 -2.45
CA VAL A 517 -0.38 -30.03 -1.67
C VAL A 517 -0.81 -31.34 -2.34
N GLU A 518 -1.00 -31.32 -3.66
CA GLU A 518 -1.42 -32.48 -4.46
C GLU A 518 -0.29 -33.51 -4.68
N ASN A 519 0.98 -33.09 -4.59
CA ASN A 519 2.15 -33.94 -4.90
C ASN A 519 3.22 -33.91 -3.78
N PRO A 520 2.90 -34.35 -2.55
CA PRO A 520 3.78 -34.21 -1.39
C PRO A 520 5.09 -35.00 -1.49
N SER A 521 5.16 -36.04 -2.33
CA SER A 521 6.37 -36.84 -2.56
C SER A 521 7.47 -36.11 -3.34
N LEU A 522 7.16 -34.96 -3.94
CA LEU A 522 8.11 -34.13 -4.69
C LEU A 522 8.80 -33.08 -3.81
N MET A 523 8.42 -32.95 -2.54
CA MET A 523 9.06 -32.05 -1.57
C MET A 523 10.15 -32.76 -0.77
N VAL A 524 11.28 -32.08 -0.56
CA VAL A 524 12.40 -32.59 0.24
C VAL A 524 12.28 -32.00 1.66
N PRO A 525 12.19 -32.83 2.72
CA PRO A 525 12.25 -32.35 4.10
C PRO A 525 13.49 -31.50 4.33
N LEU A 526 13.38 -30.40 5.10
CA LEU A 526 14.52 -29.52 5.42
C LEU A 526 15.68 -30.31 6.03
N SER A 527 15.39 -31.31 6.87
CA SER A 527 16.38 -32.26 7.39
C SER A 527 17.17 -32.96 6.28
N THR A 528 16.49 -33.50 5.27
CA THR A 528 17.11 -34.16 4.11
C THR A 528 17.88 -33.18 3.21
N ALA A 529 17.42 -31.94 3.07
CA ALA A 529 18.14 -30.90 2.33
C ALA A 529 19.41 -30.43 3.06
N LEU A 530 19.40 -30.42 4.39
CA LEU A 530 20.56 -30.12 5.22
C LEU A 530 21.58 -31.27 5.21
N GLU A 531 21.14 -32.52 5.30
CA GLU A 531 22.00 -33.71 5.19
C GLU A 531 22.75 -33.77 3.85
N ARG A 532 22.04 -33.54 2.73
CA ARG A 532 22.66 -33.50 1.39
C ARG A 532 23.67 -32.37 1.22
N ARG A 533 23.57 -31.31 2.02
CA ARG A 533 24.51 -30.19 2.02
C ARG A 533 25.75 -30.51 2.85
N GLU A 534 25.59 -31.17 3.99
CA GLU A 534 26.72 -31.69 4.77
C GLU A 534 27.54 -32.71 3.96
N GLU A 535 26.88 -33.57 3.18
CA GLU A 535 27.56 -34.51 2.26
C GLU A 535 28.28 -33.82 1.09
N ALA A 536 27.81 -32.64 0.66
CA ALA A 536 28.46 -31.87 -0.41
C ALA A 536 29.62 -31.00 0.10
N ASP A 537 29.66 -30.74 1.41
CA ASP A 537 30.71 -29.97 2.09
C ASP A 537 31.85 -30.87 2.65
N THR A 538 31.66 -32.20 2.69
CA THR A 538 32.72 -33.22 2.88
C THR A 538 33.30 -33.70 1.56
#